data_AF-M5BKL6-F1
#
_entry.id   AF-M5BKL6-F1
#
_cell.length_a   1.000
_cell.length_b   1.000
_cell.length_c   1.000
_cell.angle_alpha   90.00
_cell.angle_beta   90.00
_cell.angle_gamma   90.00
#
_symmetry.space_group_name_H-M   'P 1'
#
loop_
_entity.id
_entity.type
_entity.pdbx_description
1 polymer ?
#
loop_
_entity_poly.entity_id
_entity_poly.type
_entity_poly.pdbx_seq_one_letter_code
_entity_poly.pdbx_strand_id
1 'polypeptide(L)'
;MHQGATLVLQSSQQANSPGFSWYDLWYPVETERYGAARASPSYVAYLLVTETVGKSGRSRLALIRDASLPPTLAVYAIWDPSSRTDGIARMVILNMSLRRQNVAADEALTATVDVSKYLRRGQTAKVKRMSSPGVESKDSSRVTWAGQSYSAGVPVGTEVVEQLNAGKVDVRGSEGVLITF
;
A
#
# COMPACT_ATOMS: atom_id res chain seq x y z
N MET A 1 -10.74 -12.39 11.82
CA MET A 1 -11.68 -13.53 11.65
C MET A 1 -13.00 -12.93 11.17
N HIS A 2 -13.27 -12.93 9.87
CA HIS A 2 -14.55 -12.42 9.34
C HIS A 2 -15.51 -13.60 9.25
N GLN A 3 -16.28 -13.82 10.31
CA GLN A 3 -17.40 -14.76 10.32
C GLN A 3 -18.60 -14.02 9.72
N GLY A 4 -18.71 -14.05 8.40
CA GLY A 4 -19.74 -13.32 7.63
C GLY A 4 -20.69 -14.21 6.82
N ALA A 5 -20.65 -15.54 7.02
CA ALA A 5 -21.59 -16.46 6.39
C ALA A 5 -22.17 -17.41 7.45
N THR A 6 -23.37 -17.05 7.88
CA THR A 6 -24.44 -17.89 8.44
C THR A 6 -24.08 -19.31 8.96
N LEU A 7 -24.22 -19.41 10.29
CA LEU A 7 -24.40 -20.57 11.17
C LEU A 7 -25.50 -21.58 10.74
N VAL A 8 -25.50 -22.12 9.51
CA VAL A 8 -26.53 -23.10 9.08
C VAL A 8 -25.96 -24.34 8.36
N LEU A 9 -24.65 -24.51 8.21
CA LEU A 9 -24.08 -25.79 7.73
C LEU A 9 -22.80 -26.14 8.50
N GLN A 10 -22.93 -26.96 9.54
CA GLN A 10 -21.79 -27.63 10.18
C GLN A 10 -21.24 -28.71 9.25
N SER A 11 -20.42 -28.28 8.30
CA SER A 11 -19.53 -29.15 7.52
C SER A 11 -18.36 -29.59 8.40
N SER A 12 -17.97 -30.88 8.35
CA SER A 12 -16.71 -31.40 8.93
C SER A 12 -15.47 -30.84 8.23
N GLN A 13 -15.66 -30.09 7.15
CA GLN A 13 -14.64 -29.40 6.37
C GLN A 13 -14.90 -27.90 6.46
N GLN A 14 -14.30 -27.27 7.48
CA GLN A 14 -14.35 -25.82 7.70
C GLN A 14 -13.27 -25.09 6.90
N ALA A 15 -13.08 -25.47 5.63
CA ALA A 15 -12.29 -24.65 4.74
C ALA A 15 -13.11 -23.40 4.41
N ASN A 16 -12.56 -22.22 4.66
CA ASN A 16 -13.13 -20.97 4.14
C ASN A 16 -13.03 -20.99 2.62
N SER A 17 -13.96 -21.66 1.94
CA SER A 17 -14.19 -21.44 0.52
C SER A 17 -14.59 -19.97 0.34
N PRO A 18 -14.17 -19.30 -0.74
CA PRO A 18 -14.43 -17.87 -0.90
C PRO A 18 -15.94 -17.60 -0.79
N GLY A 19 -16.32 -16.73 0.15
CA GLY A 19 -17.71 -16.37 0.36
C GLY A 19 -18.20 -15.44 -0.76
N PHE A 20 -19.48 -15.07 -0.73
CA PHE A 20 -20.06 -14.07 -1.66
C PHE A 20 -19.39 -12.67 -1.57
N SER A 21 -18.49 -12.48 -0.61
CA SER A 21 -17.77 -11.24 -0.35
C SER A 21 -16.62 -11.05 -1.33
N TRP A 22 -16.77 -10.09 -2.25
CA TRP A 22 -15.74 -9.70 -3.23
C TRP A 22 -14.50 -8.99 -2.63
N TYR A 23 -14.34 -9.04 -1.30
CA TYR A 23 -13.34 -8.30 -0.53
C TYR A 23 -12.36 -9.21 0.23
N ASP A 24 -12.30 -10.50 -0.13
CA ASP A 24 -11.40 -11.44 0.52
C ASP A 24 -9.92 -11.07 0.26
N LEU A 25 -9.17 -10.91 1.35
CA LEU A 25 -7.72 -10.64 1.31
C LEU A 25 -6.91 -11.87 0.89
N TRP A 26 -7.51 -13.05 1.05
CA TRP A 26 -6.91 -14.35 0.80
C TRP A 26 -7.95 -15.32 0.27
N TYR A 27 -7.53 -16.12 -0.70
CA TYR A 27 -8.26 -17.27 -1.19
C TYR A 27 -7.47 -18.48 -0.67
N PRO A 28 -7.89 -19.12 0.43
CA PRO A 28 -7.05 -20.10 1.13
C PRO A 28 -7.06 -21.48 0.43
N VAL A 29 -8.00 -21.70 -0.47
CA VAL A 29 -8.16 -22.95 -1.21
C VAL A 29 -8.39 -22.65 -2.69
N GLU A 30 -7.98 -23.59 -3.53
CA GLU A 30 -8.28 -23.55 -4.95
C GLU A 30 -9.78 -23.81 -5.19
N THR A 31 -10.36 -23.08 -6.13
CA THR A 31 -11.76 -23.28 -6.57
C THR A 31 -11.87 -23.03 -8.07
N GLU A 32 -12.87 -23.61 -8.73
CA GLU A 32 -13.12 -23.33 -10.16
C GLU A 32 -13.35 -21.83 -10.42
N ARG A 33 -14.05 -21.14 -9.51
CA ARG A 33 -14.40 -19.74 -9.66
C ARG A 33 -13.23 -18.79 -9.45
N TYR A 34 -12.36 -19.08 -8.49
CA TYR A 34 -11.30 -18.15 -8.07
C TYR A 34 -9.91 -18.63 -8.47
N GLY A 35 -9.73 -19.86 -8.94
CA GLY A 35 -8.43 -20.45 -9.25
C GLY A 35 -7.63 -20.79 -8.00
N ALA A 36 -6.31 -20.90 -8.14
CA ALA A 36 -5.38 -21.32 -7.09
C ALA A 36 -5.44 -20.43 -5.83
N ALA A 37 -5.10 -21.03 -4.69
CA ALA A 37 -4.98 -20.34 -3.41
C ALA A 37 -3.95 -19.20 -3.49
N ARG A 38 -4.32 -18.00 -3.05
CA ARG A 38 -3.47 -16.80 -3.10
C ARG A 38 -3.98 -15.66 -2.23
N ALA A 39 -3.09 -14.75 -1.84
CA ALA A 39 -3.47 -13.41 -1.38
C ALA A 39 -4.02 -12.59 -2.56
N SER A 40 -5.03 -11.76 -2.31
CA SER A 40 -5.57 -10.86 -3.32
C SER A 40 -4.65 -9.65 -3.53
N PRO A 41 -4.74 -8.94 -4.67
CA PRO A 41 -3.97 -7.72 -4.92
C PRO A 41 -4.04 -6.68 -3.80
N SER A 42 -5.13 -6.62 -3.04
CA SER A 42 -5.29 -5.67 -1.93
C SER A 42 -4.48 -6.02 -0.68
N TYR A 43 -3.87 -7.20 -0.59
CA TYR A 43 -3.07 -7.61 0.58
C TYR A 43 -1.92 -6.65 0.87
N VAL A 44 -1.25 -6.12 -0.17
CA VAL A 44 -0.14 -5.16 0.01
C VAL A 44 -0.58 -3.85 0.67
N ALA A 45 -1.85 -3.47 0.58
CA ALA A 45 -2.38 -2.30 1.27
C ALA A 45 -2.34 -2.48 2.79
N TYR A 46 -2.47 -3.71 3.29
CA TYR A 46 -2.33 -4.00 4.72
C TYR A 46 -0.88 -3.91 5.19
N LEU A 47 0.08 -4.26 4.33
CA LEU A 47 1.51 -4.05 4.62
C LEU A 47 1.81 -2.55 4.72
N LEU A 48 1.30 -1.75 3.78
CA LEU A 48 1.37 -0.30 3.84
C LEU A 48 0.77 0.24 5.15
N VAL A 49 -0.46 -0.15 5.50
CA VAL A 49 -1.12 0.29 6.75
C VAL A 49 -0.32 -0.14 7.99
N THR A 50 0.19 -1.37 8.00
CA THR A 50 0.98 -1.91 9.12
C THR A 50 2.27 -1.12 9.32
N GLU A 51 3.01 -0.83 8.24
CA GLU A 51 4.22 -0.01 8.32
C GLU A 51 3.92 1.47 8.60
N THR A 52 2.75 1.96 8.19
CA THR A 52 2.25 3.32 8.48
C THR A 52 1.95 3.49 9.97
N VAL A 53 1.26 2.54 10.60
CA VAL A 53 0.94 2.60 12.03
C VAL A 53 2.16 2.23 12.88
N GLY A 54 3.00 1.30 12.43
CA GLY A 54 4.18 0.85 13.17
C GLY A 54 3.84 0.09 14.45
N LYS A 55 4.86 -0.16 15.27
CA LYS A 55 4.79 -1.07 16.43
C LYS A 55 4.62 -0.36 17.78
N SER A 56 4.66 0.97 17.82
CA SER A 56 4.69 1.73 19.07
C SER A 56 3.38 1.77 19.84
N GLY A 57 2.25 1.53 19.16
CA GLY A 57 0.91 1.79 19.71
C GLY A 57 0.61 3.27 19.96
N ARG A 58 1.48 4.19 19.51
CA ARG A 58 1.41 5.64 19.81
C ARG A 58 1.26 6.53 18.59
N SER A 59 1.13 5.94 17.41
CA SER A 59 1.01 6.67 16.16
C SER A 59 -0.27 7.51 16.10
N ARG A 60 -0.14 8.72 15.58
CA ARG A 60 -1.26 9.62 15.27
C ARG A 60 -1.20 9.95 13.79
N LEU A 61 -2.35 9.89 13.12
CA LEU A 61 -2.47 10.13 11.68
C LEU A 61 -3.36 11.36 11.44
N ALA A 62 -2.97 12.22 10.50
CA ALA A 62 -3.84 13.26 9.97
C ALA A 62 -3.72 13.36 8.45
N LEU A 63 -4.84 13.66 7.78
CA LEU A 63 -4.83 14.02 6.36
C LEU A 63 -4.23 15.43 6.22
N ILE A 64 -3.23 15.57 5.35
CA ILE A 64 -2.72 16.86 4.91
C ILE A 64 -3.69 17.43 3.89
N ARG A 65 -4.31 18.57 4.23
CA ARG A 65 -5.16 19.34 3.33
C ARG A 65 -4.37 20.55 2.83
N ASP A 66 -3.72 20.40 1.69
CA ASP A 66 -2.96 21.46 1.04
C ASP A 66 -3.54 21.67 -0.36
N ALA A 67 -4.04 22.87 -0.64
CA ALA A 67 -4.68 23.20 -1.91
C ALA A 67 -3.71 23.21 -3.10
N SER A 68 -2.40 23.21 -2.85
CA SER A 68 -1.37 23.08 -3.89
C SER A 68 -1.15 21.64 -4.36
N LEU A 69 -1.61 20.64 -3.59
CA LEU A 69 -1.52 19.24 -4.00
C LEU A 69 -2.60 18.93 -5.05
N PRO A 70 -2.29 18.08 -6.05
CA PRO A 70 -3.29 17.60 -6.98
C PRO A 70 -4.47 16.95 -6.23
N PRO A 71 -5.72 17.15 -6.66
CA PRO A 71 -6.90 16.60 -5.98
C PRO A 71 -6.97 15.06 -6.03
N THR A 72 -6.15 14.44 -6.87
CA THR A 72 -5.99 12.98 -6.97
C THR A 72 -5.08 12.43 -5.88
N LEU A 73 -4.38 13.26 -5.12
CA LEU A 73 -3.53 12.81 -4.02
C LEU A 73 -4.29 12.79 -2.69
N ALA A 74 -4.15 11.68 -1.97
CA ALA A 74 -4.40 11.63 -0.54
C ALA A 74 -3.07 11.54 0.19
N VAL A 75 -2.75 12.56 0.99
CA VAL A 75 -1.48 12.64 1.73
C VAL A 75 -1.77 12.59 3.22
N TYR A 76 -1.17 11.64 3.93
CA TYR A 76 -1.31 11.49 5.37
C TYR A 76 0.02 11.70 6.07
N ALA A 77 0.01 12.50 7.12
CA ALA A 77 1.10 12.66 8.05
C ALA A 77 0.93 11.72 9.24
N ILE A 78 2.02 11.07 9.65
CA ILE A 78 2.07 10.17 10.79
C ILE A 78 3.10 10.72 11.78
N TRP A 79 2.65 10.99 13.00
CA TRP A 79 3.52 11.26 14.13
C TRP A 79 3.66 10.00 14.97
N ASP A 80 4.89 9.62 15.29
CA ASP A 80 5.17 8.55 16.24
C ASP A 80 6.38 8.97 17.09
N PRO A 81 6.17 9.32 18.37
CA PRO A 81 7.24 9.80 19.24
C PRO A 81 8.33 8.75 19.50
N SER A 82 8.07 7.47 19.21
CA SER A 82 9.05 6.38 19.34
C SER A 82 10.02 6.33 18.16
N SER A 83 9.61 6.84 17.00
CA SER A 83 10.45 6.92 15.79
C SER A 83 11.02 8.32 15.60
N ARG A 84 10.25 9.36 15.95
CA ARG A 84 10.64 10.76 15.80
C ARG A 84 9.94 11.63 16.82
N THR A 85 10.72 12.29 17.67
CA THR A 85 10.23 13.12 18.78
C THR A 85 9.67 14.47 18.33
N ASP A 86 10.17 15.02 17.23
CA ASP A 86 9.82 16.33 16.68
C ASP A 86 9.47 16.25 15.18
N GLY A 87 8.18 16.45 14.89
CA GLY A 87 7.64 16.45 13.54
C GLY A 87 7.14 15.09 13.05
N ILE A 88 6.92 15.02 11.73
CA ILE A 88 6.31 13.86 11.07
C ILE A 88 7.34 12.72 11.01
N ALA A 89 7.00 11.57 11.59
CA ALA A 89 7.83 10.37 11.53
C ALA A 89 7.70 9.67 10.17
N ARG A 90 6.49 9.60 9.63
CA ARG A 90 6.21 8.97 8.33
C ARG A 90 5.16 9.75 7.55
N MET A 91 5.18 9.63 6.23
CA MET A 91 4.15 10.18 5.35
C MET A 91 3.69 9.13 4.35
N VAL A 92 2.38 9.01 4.17
CA VAL A 92 1.79 8.20 3.11
C VAL A 92 1.25 9.12 2.03
N ILE A 93 1.58 8.84 0.78
CA ILE A 93 0.99 9.52 -0.39
C ILE A 93 0.36 8.45 -1.25
N LEU A 94 -0.94 8.58 -1.49
CA LEU A 94 -1.70 7.74 -2.42
C LEU A 94 -2.08 8.59 -3.62
N ASN A 95 -1.74 8.12 -4.82
CA ASN A 95 -2.15 8.77 -6.04
C ASN A 95 -3.30 8.00 -6.69
N MET A 96 -4.50 8.57 -6.56
CA MET A 96 -5.77 7.99 -7.01
C MET A 96 -6.01 8.19 -8.51
N SER A 97 -5.08 8.83 -9.24
CA SER A 97 -5.11 8.89 -10.69
C SER A 97 -5.12 7.46 -11.27
N LEU A 98 -6.05 7.17 -12.18
CA LEU A 98 -6.24 5.83 -12.73
C LEU A 98 -5.25 5.54 -13.85
N ARG A 99 -4.20 4.76 -13.56
CA ARG A 99 -3.19 4.36 -14.54
C ARG A 99 -3.48 2.95 -15.05
N ARG A 100 -3.72 2.82 -16.36
CA ARG A 100 -3.87 1.51 -17.01
C ARG A 100 -2.51 0.86 -17.28
N GLN A 101 -2.50 -0.44 -17.53
CA GLN A 101 -1.31 -1.16 -17.94
C GLN A 101 -0.92 -0.77 -19.39
N ASN A 102 0.38 -0.75 -19.68
CA ASN A 102 0.95 -0.53 -21.02
C ASN A 102 0.62 0.84 -21.67
N VAL A 103 0.23 1.84 -20.88
CA VAL A 103 0.09 3.21 -21.39
C VAL A 103 1.44 3.92 -21.31
N ALA A 104 1.71 4.79 -22.29
CA ALA A 104 2.93 5.60 -22.31
C ALA A 104 3.03 6.49 -21.06
N ALA A 105 4.26 6.76 -20.62
CA ALA A 105 4.56 7.47 -19.37
C ALA A 105 4.10 8.94 -19.38
N ASP A 106 3.65 9.47 -20.52
CA ASP A 106 3.28 10.85 -20.80
C ASP A 106 1.78 11.15 -20.59
N GLU A 107 0.92 10.15 -20.36
CA GLU A 107 -0.41 10.39 -19.77
C GLU A 107 -0.23 10.81 -18.31
N ALA A 108 -0.44 12.10 -18.04
CA ALA A 108 -0.03 12.91 -16.87
C ALA A 108 -0.48 12.46 -15.46
N LEU A 109 -0.32 11.20 -15.08
CA LEU A 109 -0.81 10.67 -13.81
C LEU A 109 0.23 10.69 -12.70
N THR A 110 1.50 11.01 -13.00
CA THR A 110 2.54 11.14 -11.97
C THR A 110 2.46 12.51 -11.30
N ALA A 111 2.50 12.53 -9.97
CA ALA A 111 2.58 13.76 -9.19
C ALA A 111 3.92 13.80 -8.45
N THR A 112 4.60 14.94 -8.51
CA THR A 112 5.80 15.22 -7.72
C THR A 112 5.40 15.95 -6.44
N VAL A 113 5.79 15.41 -5.28
CA VAL A 113 5.54 16.02 -3.97
C VAL A 113 6.86 16.42 -3.32
N ASP A 114 6.96 17.69 -2.95
CA ASP A 114 8.09 18.21 -2.20
C ASP A 114 7.87 18.02 -0.69
N VAL A 115 8.68 17.16 -0.10
CA VAL A 115 8.72 16.83 1.34
C VAL A 115 9.99 17.34 2.03
N SER A 116 10.79 18.17 1.36
CA SER A 116 12.05 18.70 1.88
C SER A 116 11.89 19.41 3.23
N LYS A 117 10.77 20.10 3.44
CA LYS A 117 10.43 20.78 4.70
C LYS A 117 10.30 19.84 5.92
N TYR A 118 10.18 18.54 5.70
CA TYR A 118 10.09 17.53 6.76
C TYR A 118 11.43 16.81 7.02
N LEU A 119 12.42 16.99 6.13
CA LEU A 119 13.76 16.45 6.35
C LEU A 119 14.49 17.26 7.43
N ARG A 120 15.19 16.57 8.33
CA ARG A 120 16.18 17.24 9.19
C ARG A 120 17.40 17.59 8.35
N ARG A 121 18.09 18.68 8.72
CA ARG A 121 19.28 19.13 8.01
C ARG A 121 20.33 18.01 7.92
N GLY A 122 20.77 17.70 6.69
CA GLY A 122 21.76 16.65 6.43
C GLY A 122 21.24 15.21 6.51
N GLN A 123 19.92 15.00 6.67
CA GLN A 123 19.30 13.68 6.67
C GLN A 123 18.54 13.41 5.37
N THR A 124 18.50 12.14 4.97
CA THR A 124 17.68 11.62 3.87
C THR A 124 16.47 10.87 4.44
N ALA A 125 15.40 10.80 3.67
CA ALA A 125 14.26 9.94 3.98
C ALA A 125 14.35 8.62 3.20
N LYS A 126 13.62 7.61 3.67
CA LYS A 126 13.48 6.32 3.00
C LYS A 126 12.11 6.21 2.36
N VAL A 127 12.01 5.64 1.16
CA VAL A 127 10.74 5.44 0.46
C VAL A 127 10.53 3.97 0.14
N LYS A 128 9.35 3.48 0.48
CA LYS A 128 8.81 2.19 0.01
C LYS A 128 7.59 2.44 -0.86
N ARG A 129 7.40 1.63 -1.89
CA ARG A 129 6.32 1.78 -2.87
C ARG A 129 5.35 0.61 -2.85
N MET A 130 4.07 0.93 -2.90
CA MET A 130 2.99 0.01 -3.25
C MET A 130 2.67 0.21 -4.73
N SER A 131 2.93 -0.80 -5.57
CA SER A 131 2.85 -0.66 -7.02
C SER A 131 2.05 -1.79 -7.66
N SER A 132 1.42 -1.51 -8.80
CA SER A 132 0.77 -2.49 -9.65
C SER A 132 1.12 -2.26 -11.14
N PRO A 133 0.87 -3.22 -12.04
CA PRO A 133 0.98 -2.96 -13.48
C PRO A 133 -0.03 -1.92 -13.99
N GLY A 134 -1.21 -1.86 -13.37
CA GLY A 134 -2.31 -0.95 -13.69
C GLY A 134 -3.53 -1.22 -12.79
N VAL A 135 -4.55 -0.37 -12.84
CA VAL A 135 -5.78 -0.46 -12.01
C VAL A 135 -6.61 -1.71 -12.25
N GLU A 136 -6.53 -2.27 -13.44
CA GLU A 136 -7.28 -3.43 -13.92
C GLU A 136 -6.58 -4.77 -13.60
N SER A 137 -5.36 -4.73 -13.07
CA SER A 137 -4.56 -5.93 -12.86
C SER A 137 -5.18 -6.82 -11.78
N LYS A 138 -5.54 -8.04 -12.18
CA LYS A 138 -6.02 -9.10 -11.27
C LYS A 138 -4.90 -10.05 -10.81
N ASP A 139 -3.71 -9.88 -11.37
CA ASP A 139 -2.56 -10.71 -11.08
C ASP A 139 -1.85 -10.22 -9.80
N SER A 140 -2.20 -10.86 -8.69
CA SER A 140 -1.60 -10.58 -7.38
C SER A 140 -0.08 -10.78 -7.35
N SER A 141 0.48 -11.61 -8.25
CA SER A 141 1.93 -11.83 -8.28
C SER A 141 2.70 -10.58 -8.75
N ARG A 142 2.03 -9.68 -9.48
CA ARG A 142 2.63 -8.47 -10.04
C ARG A 142 2.32 -7.20 -9.24
N VAL A 143 1.52 -7.31 -8.18
CA VAL A 143 1.27 -6.23 -7.23
C VAL A 143 2.27 -6.34 -6.10
N THR A 144 2.98 -5.26 -5.80
CA THR A 144 4.14 -5.29 -4.90
C THR A 144 4.04 -4.28 -3.77
N TRP A 145 4.65 -4.65 -2.65
CA TRP A 145 5.03 -3.76 -1.57
C TRP A 145 6.55 -3.76 -1.46
N ALA A 146 7.16 -2.58 -1.56
CA ALA A 146 8.61 -2.41 -1.54
C ALA A 146 9.33 -3.37 -2.50
N GLY A 147 8.82 -3.54 -3.73
CA GLY A 147 9.41 -4.43 -4.73
C GLY A 147 9.11 -5.93 -4.55
N GLN A 148 8.48 -6.33 -3.45
CA GLN A 148 8.14 -7.73 -3.17
C GLN A 148 6.67 -8.03 -3.43
N SER A 149 6.41 -9.20 -4.01
CA SER A 149 5.08 -9.77 -4.15
C SER A 149 4.73 -10.63 -2.95
N TYR A 150 3.44 -10.72 -2.62
CA TYR A 150 2.93 -11.50 -1.49
C TYR A 150 1.78 -12.42 -1.89
N SER A 151 1.70 -12.81 -3.16
CA SER A 151 0.60 -13.66 -3.68
C SER A 151 0.47 -14.99 -2.94
N ALA A 152 1.55 -15.53 -2.36
CA ALA A 152 1.52 -16.75 -1.55
C ALA A 152 1.47 -16.48 -0.04
N GLY A 153 1.25 -15.24 0.40
CA GLY A 153 1.32 -14.83 1.81
C GLY A 153 2.74 -14.70 2.37
N VAL A 154 3.75 -15.03 1.58
CA VAL A 154 5.18 -14.85 1.87
C VAL A 154 5.81 -13.92 0.85
N PRO A 155 6.83 -13.12 1.23
CA PRO A 155 7.49 -12.22 0.30
C PRO A 155 8.25 -12.99 -0.79
N VAL A 156 8.07 -12.58 -2.03
CA VAL A 156 8.82 -13.05 -3.21
C VAL A 156 9.41 -11.85 -3.92
N GLY A 157 10.71 -11.91 -4.23
CA GLY A 157 11.49 -10.81 -4.80
C GLY A 157 12.35 -10.08 -3.77
N THR A 158 12.98 -9.00 -4.21
CA THR A 158 13.92 -8.21 -3.39
C THR A 158 13.21 -7.01 -2.79
N GLU A 159 13.42 -6.76 -1.49
CA GLU A 159 12.95 -5.52 -0.86
C GLU A 159 13.71 -4.32 -1.41
N VAL A 160 12.96 -3.32 -1.88
CA VAL A 160 13.47 -2.06 -2.41
C VAL A 160 13.09 -0.94 -1.46
N VAL A 161 14.12 -0.31 -0.89
CA VAL A 161 14.00 0.88 -0.05
C VAL A 161 14.84 1.98 -0.66
N GLU A 162 14.17 2.96 -1.26
CA GLU A 162 14.80 4.08 -1.95
C GLU A 162 15.31 5.12 -0.96
N GLN A 163 16.44 5.75 -1.25
CA GLN A 163 16.87 6.95 -0.53
C GLN A 163 16.35 8.20 -1.24
N LEU A 164 15.62 9.03 -0.51
CA LEU A 164 15.09 10.28 -1.01
C LEU A 164 16.11 11.40 -0.85
N ASN A 165 16.84 11.67 -1.92
CA ASN A 165 17.78 12.77 -2.02
C ASN A 165 17.03 14.04 -2.48
N ALA A 166 17.33 15.20 -1.89
CA ALA A 166 16.68 16.49 -2.18
C ALA A 166 15.18 16.62 -1.86
N GLY A 167 14.55 15.61 -1.23
CA GLY A 167 13.21 15.74 -0.65
C GLY A 167 12.05 15.84 -1.64
N LYS A 168 12.21 15.42 -2.89
CA LYS A 168 11.12 15.35 -3.88
C LYS A 168 10.83 13.91 -4.24
N VAL A 169 9.58 13.50 -4.15
CA VAL A 169 9.14 12.15 -4.50
C VAL A 169 8.14 12.21 -5.65
N ASP A 170 8.41 11.44 -6.70
CA ASP A 170 7.44 11.20 -7.77
C ASP A 170 6.56 10.01 -7.40
N VAL A 171 5.25 10.17 -7.54
CA VAL A 171 4.25 9.13 -7.24
C VAL A 171 3.38 8.93 -8.47
N ARG A 172 3.47 7.75 -9.09
CA ARG A 172 2.71 7.42 -10.30
C ARG A 172 1.22 7.28 -10.02
N GLY A 173 0.39 7.40 -11.04
CA GLY A 173 -1.02 7.04 -10.92
C GLY A 173 -1.18 5.60 -10.45
N SER A 174 -2.13 5.38 -9.52
CA SER A 174 -2.42 4.07 -8.93
C SER A 174 -1.23 3.48 -8.16
N GLU A 175 -0.42 4.36 -7.58
CA GLU A 175 0.71 4.04 -6.70
C GLU A 175 0.45 4.62 -5.30
N GLY A 176 0.95 3.91 -4.29
CA GLY A 176 1.08 4.43 -2.94
C GLY A 176 2.55 4.45 -2.54
N VAL A 177 2.97 5.45 -1.77
CA VAL A 177 4.31 5.50 -1.19
C VAL A 177 4.24 5.74 0.31
N LEU A 178 5.17 5.10 1.03
CA LEU A 178 5.45 5.38 2.44
C LEU A 178 6.84 5.98 2.54
N ILE A 179 6.91 7.18 3.09
CA ILE A 179 8.13 7.89 3.39
C ILE A 179 8.39 7.76 4.89
N THR A 180 9.61 7.39 5.26
CA THR A 180 10.08 7.41 6.66
C THR A 180 11.18 8.47 6.78
N PHE A 181 10.99 9.42 7.70
CA PHE A 181 11.88 10.56 7.91
C PHE A 181 12.79 10.40 9.13
#